data_AF-A0A940IL03-F1
#
_entry.id   AF-A0A940IL03-F1
#
_cell.length_a   1.000
_cell.length_b   1.000
_cell.length_c   1.000
_cell.angle_alpha   90.00
_cell.angle_beta   90.00
_cell.angle_gamma   90.00
#
_symmetry.space_group_name_H-M   'P 1'
#
loop_
_entity.id
_entity.type
_entity.pdbx_description
1 polymer ?
#
loop_
_entity_poly.entity_id
_entity_poly.type
_entity_poly.pdbx_seq_one_letter_code
_entity_poly.pdbx_strand_id
1 'polypeptide(L)'
;MSKFSFSQNLLFDHVYFDKVNDIPDNNLWEENKRCIDEGLLVIGSGLNGDFIVVNLHTLRVGYVFHDEIWEDEDAIVRENYINLNWSIGQFYYNALTMKKFPVDGFQAEEYIDQM
;
A
#
# COMPACT_ATOMS: atom_id res chain seq x y z
N MET A 1 -0.37 22.70 -6.68
CA MET A 1 -0.15 21.26 -6.89
C MET A 1 1.34 20.99 -6.95
N SER A 2 1.91 20.33 -5.95
CA SER A 2 3.28 19.80 -6.05
C SER A 2 3.27 18.67 -7.07
N LYS A 3 4.03 18.83 -8.16
CA LYS A 3 4.06 17.86 -9.27
C LYS A 3 4.65 16.50 -8.88
N PHE A 4 5.34 16.44 -7.73
CA PHE A 4 5.99 15.24 -7.20
C PHE A 4 6.05 15.28 -5.66
N SER A 5 6.01 14.11 -5.04
CA SER A 5 6.08 13.89 -3.59
C SER A 5 7.54 13.87 -3.09
N PHE A 6 8.35 14.90 -3.39
CA PHE A 6 9.76 14.91 -2.92
C PHE A 6 9.95 15.58 -1.56
N SER A 7 9.06 16.52 -1.22
CA SER A 7 9.20 17.38 -0.03
C SER A 7 8.03 17.27 0.94
N GLN A 8 6.96 16.58 0.57
CA GLN A 8 5.75 16.43 1.37
C GLN A 8 5.03 15.14 0.98
N ASN A 9 4.33 14.55 1.94
CA ASN A 9 3.46 13.40 1.70
C ASN A 9 2.23 13.85 0.91
N LEU A 10 1.59 12.93 0.20
CA LEU A 10 0.39 13.22 -0.60
C LEU A 10 -0.81 12.48 -0.03
N LEU A 11 -1.92 13.20 0.11
CA LEU A 11 -3.21 12.62 0.47
C LEU A 11 -4.13 12.74 -0.75
N PHE A 12 -4.66 11.61 -1.20
CA PHE A 12 -5.69 11.54 -2.23
C PHE A 12 -6.93 10.90 -1.61
N ASP A 13 -7.92 11.74 -1.29
CA ASP A 13 -9.12 11.33 -0.56
C ASP A 13 -8.76 10.61 0.76
N HIS A 14 -8.88 9.30 0.80
CA HIS A 14 -8.62 8.47 1.98
C HIS A 14 -7.28 7.71 1.95
N VAL A 15 -6.52 7.76 0.84
CA VAL A 15 -5.22 7.10 0.72
C VAL A 15 -4.07 8.09 0.85
N TYR A 16 -3.09 7.69 1.65
CA TYR A 16 -1.91 8.48 1.97
C TYR A 16 -0.68 7.86 1.29
N PHE A 17 0.17 8.71 0.72
CA PHE A 17 1.41 8.32 0.07
C PHE A 17 2.59 9.03 0.71
N ASP A 18 3.63 8.26 0.97
CA ASP A 18 4.88 8.78 1.50
C ASP A 18 5.54 9.71 0.49
N LYS A 19 6.27 10.69 1.01
CA LYS A 19 7.26 11.40 0.21
C LYS A 19 8.38 10.42 -0.15
N VAL A 20 8.83 10.50 -1.39
CA VAL A 20 9.75 9.54 -2.01
C VAL A 20 11.02 9.35 -1.19
N ASN A 21 11.51 10.41 -0.55
CA ASN A 21 12.73 10.37 0.25
C ASN A 21 12.59 9.59 1.57
N ASP A 22 11.37 9.42 2.10
CA ASP A 22 11.14 8.68 3.34
C ASP A 22 10.81 7.21 3.08
N ILE A 23 10.52 6.82 1.84
CA ILE A 23 10.21 5.42 1.48
C ILE A 23 11.32 4.46 1.93
N PRO A 24 12.64 4.73 1.73
CA PRO A 24 13.69 3.85 2.21
C PRO A 24 13.64 3.65 3.73
N ASP A 25 13.54 4.74 4.49
CA ASP A 25 13.53 4.68 5.96
C ASP A 25 12.27 3.98 6.48
N ASN A 26 11.10 4.26 5.87
CA ASN A 26 9.84 3.61 6.22
C ASN A 26 9.89 2.09 6.02
N ASN A 27 10.56 1.61 4.97
CA ASN A 27 10.72 0.18 4.70
C ASN A 27 11.84 -0.48 5.50
N LEU A 28 12.73 0.30 6.12
CA LEU A 28 13.78 -0.22 7.01
C LEU A 28 13.37 -0.19 8.48
N TRP A 29 12.24 0.43 8.80
CA TRP A 29 11.66 0.40 10.14
C TRP A 29 11.23 -1.02 10.51
N GLU A 30 11.43 -1.41 11.77
CA GLU A 30 11.42 -2.80 12.25
C GLU A 30 10.11 -3.52 11.91
N GLU A 31 9.00 -2.82 12.12
CA GLU A 31 7.64 -3.31 11.93
C GLU A 31 7.27 -3.46 10.44
N ASN A 32 7.93 -2.71 9.55
CA ASN A 32 7.66 -2.70 8.11
C ASN A 32 8.67 -3.53 7.32
N LYS A 33 9.84 -3.81 7.91
CA LYS A 33 10.97 -4.47 7.25
C LYS A 33 10.60 -5.82 6.67
N ARG A 34 9.70 -6.55 7.33
CA ARG A 34 9.18 -7.85 6.85
C ARG A 34 8.52 -7.74 5.48
N CYS A 35 7.86 -6.62 5.17
CA CYS A 35 7.27 -6.39 3.85
C CYS A 35 8.35 -6.31 2.76
N ILE A 36 9.40 -5.51 2.97
CA ILE A 36 10.43 -5.33 1.94
C ILE A 36 11.31 -6.59 1.78
N ASP A 37 11.55 -7.33 2.85
CA ASP A 37 12.25 -8.63 2.81
C ASP A 37 11.49 -9.65 1.93
N GLU A 38 10.17 -9.56 1.93
CA GLU A 38 9.29 -10.35 1.06
C GLU A 38 9.10 -9.74 -0.33
N GLY A 39 9.76 -8.63 -0.68
CA GLY A 39 9.62 -7.99 -1.98
C GLY A 39 8.34 -7.17 -2.16
N LEU A 40 7.77 -6.67 -1.06
CA LEU A 40 6.65 -5.73 -1.01
C LEU A 40 7.15 -4.38 -0.50
N LEU A 41 7.29 -3.40 -1.39
CA LEU A 41 7.72 -2.05 -1.05
C LEU A 41 6.54 -1.23 -0.54
N VAL A 42 6.54 -0.84 0.74
CA VAL A 42 5.56 0.09 1.31
C VAL A 42 5.76 1.48 0.71
N ILE A 43 4.70 2.09 0.19
CA ILE A 43 4.72 3.42 -0.45
C ILE A 43 3.73 4.41 0.18
N GLY A 44 3.03 3.99 1.23
CA GLY A 44 1.99 4.75 1.89
C GLY A 44 1.04 3.87 2.68
N SER A 45 -0.12 4.41 3.03
CA SER A 45 -1.13 3.73 3.84
C SER A 45 -2.56 4.03 3.38
N GLY A 46 -3.44 3.05 3.57
CA GLY A 46 -4.89 3.19 3.43
C GLY A 46 -5.52 3.95 4.61
N LEU A 47 -6.85 4.03 4.60
CA LEU A 47 -7.65 4.77 5.57
C LEU A 47 -7.48 4.28 7.01
N ASN A 48 -7.34 2.96 7.19
CA ASN A 48 -7.20 2.32 8.49
C ASN A 48 -5.73 2.11 8.92
N GLY A 49 -4.75 2.50 8.10
CA GLY A 49 -3.33 2.25 8.36
C GLY A 49 -2.72 1.10 7.57
N ASP A 50 -3.53 0.29 6.86
CA ASP A 50 -3.03 -0.80 6.03
C ASP A 50 -2.01 -0.31 5.00
N PHE A 51 -0.92 -1.04 4.84
CA PHE A 51 0.15 -0.61 3.94
C PHE A 51 -0.30 -0.68 2.50
N ILE A 52 -0.09 0.42 1.78
CA ILE A 52 -0.13 0.40 0.32
C ILE A 52 1.24 -0.05 -0.14
N VAL A 53 1.30 -1.20 -0.82
CA VAL A 53 2.56 -1.81 -1.25
C VAL A 53 2.67 -1.95 -2.75
N VAL A 54 3.89 -1.89 -3.27
CA VAL A 54 4.25 -2.30 -4.62
C VAL A 54 4.97 -3.64 -4.55
N ASN A 55 4.40 -4.66 -5.19
CA ASN A 55 5.07 -5.93 -5.35
C ASN A 55 6.20 -5.79 -6.37
N LEU A 56 7.45 -5.96 -5.92
CA LEU A 56 8.64 -5.74 -6.74
C LEU A 56 8.84 -6.81 -7.83
N HIS A 57 8.18 -7.96 -7.73
CA HIS A 57 8.24 -9.00 -8.75
C HIS A 57 7.24 -8.78 -9.89
N THR A 58 6.07 -8.21 -9.60
CA THR A 58 4.97 -8.05 -10.57
C THR A 58 4.71 -6.60 -10.96
N LEU A 59 5.27 -5.65 -10.21
CA LEU A 59 5.03 -4.20 -10.28
C LEU A 59 3.54 -3.85 -10.13
N ARG A 60 2.81 -4.67 -9.37
CA ARG A 60 1.41 -4.45 -9.02
C ARG A 60 1.28 -3.88 -7.62
N VAL A 61 0.27 -3.04 -7.45
CA VAL A 61 -0.09 -2.42 -6.18
C VAL A 61 -1.10 -3.29 -5.46
N GLY A 62 -1.01 -3.30 -4.15
CA GLY A 62 -1.95 -3.96 -3.28
C GLY A 62 -1.94 -3.37 -1.87
N TYR A 63 -2.67 -4.02 -0.98
CA TYR A 63 -2.67 -3.72 0.44
C TYR A 63 -2.00 -4.84 1.23
N VAL A 64 -1.48 -4.51 2.40
CA VAL A 64 -1.08 -5.47 3.43
C VAL A 64 -1.67 -5.04 4.76
N PHE A 65 -2.36 -5.94 5.44
CA PHE A 65 -2.91 -5.67 6.76
C PHE A 65 -1.78 -5.41 7.77
N HIS A 66 -1.77 -4.22 8.34
CA HIS A 66 -0.70 -3.78 9.22
C HIS A 66 -0.80 -4.46 10.61
N ASP A 67 -2.01 -4.60 11.14
CA ASP A 67 -2.29 -5.25 12.44
C ASP A 67 -1.71 -6.67 12.49
N GLU A 68 -1.97 -7.47 11.45
CA GLU A 68 -1.50 -8.86 11.36
C GLU A 68 0.04 -8.95 11.34
N ILE A 69 0.72 -7.99 10.73
CA ILE A 69 2.20 -7.98 10.67
C ILE A 69 2.82 -7.44 11.95
N TRP A 70 2.16 -6.48 12.60
CA TRP A 70 2.69 -5.81 13.79
C TRP A 70 2.44 -6.60 15.07
N GLU A 71 1.30 -7.28 15.17
CA GLU A 71 0.89 -7.99 16.38
C GLU A 71 1.40 -9.43 16.43
N ASP A 72 1.69 -10.06 15.28
CA ASP A 72 2.13 -11.44 15.19
C ASP A 72 3.48 -11.58 14.45
N GLU A 73 4.53 -11.91 15.21
CA GLU A 73 5.88 -12.17 14.69
C GLU A 73 5.94 -13.38 13.74
N ASP A 74 5.01 -14.33 13.86
CA ASP A 74 4.92 -15.53 13.03
C ASP A 74 4.05 -15.32 11.77
N ALA A 75 3.39 -14.17 11.63
CA ALA A 75 2.51 -13.88 10.49
C ALA A 75 3.23 -14.02 9.13
N ILE A 76 2.55 -14.65 8.18
CA ILE A 76 3.07 -14.75 6.81
C ILE A 76 2.63 -13.50 6.05
N VAL A 77 3.55 -12.57 5.82
CA VAL A 77 3.31 -11.30 5.10
C VAL A 77 2.57 -11.53 3.78
N ARG A 78 2.95 -12.58 3.04
CA ARG A 78 2.37 -12.91 1.73
C ARG A 78 0.93 -13.41 1.79
N GLU A 79 0.50 -13.98 2.91
CA GLU A 79 -0.90 -14.39 3.12
C GLU A 79 -1.79 -13.18 3.44
N ASN A 80 -1.20 -12.12 4.00
CA ASN A 80 -1.86 -10.85 4.31
C ASN A 80 -1.80 -9.82 3.17
N TYR A 81 -1.26 -10.20 2.00
CA TYR A 81 -1.12 -9.33 0.84
C TYR A 81 -2.29 -9.46 -0.13
N ILE A 82 -2.99 -8.36 -0.37
CA ILE A 82 -4.13 -8.27 -1.27
C ILE A 82 -3.69 -7.63 -2.59
N ASN A 83 -3.72 -8.39 -3.68
CA ASN A 83 -3.28 -7.91 -4.99
C ASN A 83 -4.41 -7.29 -5.81
N LEU A 84 -4.42 -5.97 -5.97
CA LEU A 84 -5.41 -5.26 -6.80
C LEU A 84 -5.15 -5.42 -8.32
N ASN A 85 -4.03 -6.02 -8.71
CA ASN A 85 -3.61 -6.20 -10.11
C ASN A 85 -3.51 -4.87 -10.90
N TRP A 86 -3.28 -3.76 -10.23
CA TRP A 86 -3.07 -2.45 -10.84
C TRP A 86 -1.59 -2.09 -10.86
N SER A 87 -1.12 -1.44 -11.92
CA SER A 87 0.15 -0.70 -11.84
C SER A 87 0.02 0.49 -10.90
N ILE A 88 1.16 1.05 -10.45
CA ILE A 88 1.19 2.28 -9.64
C ILE A 88 0.41 3.42 -10.32
N GLY A 89 0.62 3.62 -11.62
CA GLY A 89 -0.08 4.68 -12.36
C GLY A 89 -1.59 4.47 -12.42
N GLN A 90 -2.04 3.21 -12.58
CA GLN A 90 -3.46 2.87 -12.53
C GLN A 90 -4.04 3.09 -11.14
N PHE A 91 -3.33 2.69 -10.07
CA PHE A 91 -3.77 2.91 -8.70
C PHE A 91 -4.00 4.41 -8.44
N TYR A 92 -3.05 5.27 -8.79
CA TYR A 92 -3.20 6.73 -8.66
C TYR A 92 -4.39 7.28 -9.46
N TYR A 93 -4.53 6.85 -10.71
CA TYR A 93 -5.64 7.30 -11.55
C TYR A 93 -6.99 6.85 -10.98
N ASN A 94 -7.07 5.61 -10.51
CA ASN A 94 -8.26 5.01 -9.92
C ASN A 94 -8.63 5.70 -8.62
N ALA A 95 -7.66 6.00 -7.74
CA ALA A 95 -7.88 6.71 -6.48
C ALA A 95 -8.52 8.10 -6.69
N LEU A 96 -8.27 8.73 -7.84
CA LEU A 96 -8.82 10.05 -8.17
C LEU A 96 -10.15 10.01 -8.93
N THR A 97 -10.43 8.92 -9.65
CA THR A 97 -11.52 8.88 -10.65
C THR A 97 -12.60 7.86 -10.34
N MET A 98 -12.30 6.81 -9.57
CA MET A 98 -13.27 5.77 -9.22
C MET A 98 -14.14 6.22 -8.05
N LYS A 99 -15.46 6.19 -8.25
CA LYS A 99 -16.44 6.52 -7.20
C LYS A 99 -16.43 5.54 -6.01
N LYS A 100 -16.03 4.29 -6.25
CA LYS A 100 -15.90 3.23 -5.24
C LYS A 100 -14.48 2.67 -5.29
N PHE A 101 -13.51 3.50 -4.96
CA PHE A 101 -12.13 3.08 -4.84
C PHE A 101 -11.93 2.34 -3.50
N PRO A 102 -11.22 1.20 -3.45
CA PRO A 102 -10.93 0.52 -2.19
C PRO A 102 -9.85 1.28 -1.41
N VAL A 103 -10.23 1.86 -0.27
CA VAL A 103 -9.36 2.75 0.50
C VAL A 103 -8.53 2.05 1.58
N ASP A 104 -8.75 0.76 1.80
CA ASP A 104 -8.09 -0.09 2.79
C ASP A 104 -8.08 -1.55 2.34
N GLY A 105 -7.48 -2.44 3.14
CA GLY A 105 -7.40 -3.87 2.85
C GLY A 105 -8.77 -4.54 2.75
N PHE A 106 -9.68 -4.29 3.70
CA PHE A 106 -11.02 -4.90 3.69
C PHE A 106 -11.81 -4.56 2.41
N GLN A 107 -11.82 -3.29 2.00
CA GLN A 107 -12.49 -2.90 0.76
C GLN A 107 -11.78 -3.43 -0.48
N ALA A 108 -10.47 -3.66 -0.41
CA ALA A 108 -9.72 -4.28 -1.50
C ALA A 108 -10.08 -5.76 -1.67
N GLU A 109 -10.28 -6.50 -0.58
CA GLU A 109 -10.81 -7.87 -0.63
C GLU A 109 -12.21 -7.90 -1.23
N GLU A 110 -13.13 -7.06 -0.72
CA GLU A 110 -14.48 -6.95 -1.26
C GLU A 110 -14.49 -6.58 -2.75
N TYR A 111 -13.56 -5.73 -3.17
CA TYR A 111 -13.41 -5.32 -4.56
C TYR A 111 -12.98 -6.49 -5.45
N ILE A 112 -11.99 -7.28 -5.02
CA ILE A 112 -11.46 -8.42 -5.77
C ILE A 112 -12.50 -9.54 -5.88
N ASP A 113 -13.25 -9.80 -4.80
CA ASP A 113 -14.31 -10.84 -4.79
C ASP A 113 -15.47 -10.52 -5.75
N GLN A 114 -15.61 -9.26 -6.15
CA GLN A 114 -16.63 -8.80 -7.10
C GLN A 114 -16.16 -8.82 -8.57
N MET A 115 -14.88 -9.11 -8.83
CA MET A 115 -14.29 -9.17 -10.19
C MET A 115 -14.37 -10.57 -10.81
#